data_AF-A0A1F9ZG57-F1
#
_entry.id   AF-A0A1F9ZG57-F1
#
_cell.length_a   1.000
_cell.length_b   1.000
_cell.length_c   1.000
_cell.angle_alpha   90.00
_cell.angle_beta   90.00
_cell.angle_gamma   90.00
#
_symmetry.space_group_name_H-M   'P 1'
#
loop_
_entity.id
_entity.type
_entity.pdbx_description
1 polymer ?
#
loop_
_entity_poly.entity_id
_entity_poly.type
_entity_poly.pdbx_seq_one_letter_code
_entity_poly.pdbx_strand_id
1 'polypeptide(L)' 'MAILANGAQADGVVIEASEDAKVLLISGQPLKEPIVQYGPFVMNSQDEIYQALSDFRDGRLGEL' A
#
# COMPACT_ATOMS: atom_id res chain seq x y z
N MET A 1 8.93 -5.42 10.90
CA MET A 1 7.60 -5.32 10.27
C MET A 1 6.94 -6.68 10.39
N ALA A 2 5.80 -6.76 11.07
CA ALA A 2 5.00 -7.97 11.15
C ALA A 2 3.71 -7.75 10.35
N ILE A 3 3.33 -8.72 9.54
CA ILE A 3 2.02 -8.73 8.88
C ILE A 3 1.17 -9.72 9.66
N LEU A 4 0.09 -9.23 10.25
CA LEU A 4 -0.83 -10.02 11.05
C LEU A 4 -2.02 -10.42 10.16
N ALA A 5 -2.41 -11.69 10.22
CA ALA A 5 -3.59 -12.17 9.52
C ALA A 5 -4.85 -11.66 10.25
N ASN A 6 -5.75 -10.98 9.53
CA ASN A 6 -7.03 -10.52 10.04
C ASN A 6 -8.16 -11.47 9.57
N GLY A 7 -8.25 -12.65 10.18
CA GLY A 7 -9.31 -13.61 9.91
C GLY A 7 -10.64 -13.20 10.52
N ALA A 8 -11.77 -13.75 10.03
CA ALA A 8 -13.12 -13.40 10.52
C ALA A 8 -13.37 -13.71 12.02
N GLN A 9 -12.50 -14.50 12.64
CA GLN A 9 -12.54 -14.87 14.07
C GLN A 9 -11.41 -14.20 14.87
N ALA A 10 -10.76 -13.18 14.31
CA ALA A 10 -9.73 -12.42 15.01
C ALA A 10 -10.37 -11.25 15.75
N ASP A 11 -10.11 -11.18 17.05
CA ASP A 11 -10.74 -10.18 17.93
C ASP A 11 -9.87 -8.92 18.10
N GLY A 12 -8.61 -8.98 17.67
CA GLY A 12 -7.64 -7.90 17.79
C GLY A 12 -6.19 -8.38 17.81
N VAL A 13 -5.30 -7.51 18.26
CA VAL A 13 -3.86 -7.78 18.40
C VAL A 13 -3.39 -7.34 19.78
N VAL A 14 -2.52 -8.14 20.41
CA VAL A 14 -1.86 -7.79 21.67
C VAL A 14 -0.43 -7.38 21.35
N ILE A 15 -0.01 -6.22 21.84
CA ILE A 15 1.33 -5.67 21.64
C ILE A 15 1.94 -5.48 23.02
N GLU A 16 3.04 -6.19 23.28
CA GLU A 16 3.81 -6.10 24.52
C GLU A 16 5.22 -5.60 24.22
N ALA A 17 5.73 -4.73 25.09
CA ALA A 17 7.10 -4.23 25.02
C ALA A 17 7.75 -4.33 26.40
N SER A 18 8.99 -4.80 26.45
CA SER A 18 9.78 -4.93 27.69
C SER A 18 10.44 -3.61 28.12
N GLU A 19 10.48 -2.62 27.22
CA GLU A 19 11.08 -1.30 27.39
C GLU A 19 10.28 -0.26 26.58
N ASP A 20 10.69 1.01 26.62
CA ASP A 20 10.05 2.10 25.88
C ASP A 20 9.96 1.82 24.38
N ALA A 21 8.74 1.83 23.85
CA ALA A 21 8.48 1.53 22.45
C ALA A 21 7.57 2.58 21.80
N LYS A 22 7.82 2.84 20.50
CA LYS A 22 6.92 3.57 19.62
C LYS A 22 6.43 2.62 18.54
N VAL A 23 5.12 2.44 18.44
CA VAL A 23 4.50 1.47 17.55
C VAL A 23 3.46 2.14 16.66
N LEU A 24 3.39 1.71 15.42
CA LEU A 24 2.34 2.09 14.47
C LEU A 24 1.57 0.84 14.06
N LEU A 25 0.27 0.79 14.39
CA LEU A 25 -0.65 -0.25 13.95
C LEU A 25 -1.51 0.29 12.81
N ILE A 26 -1.46 -0.38 11.66
CA ILE A 26 -2.23 -0.03 10.46
C ILE A 26 -3.09 -1.23 10.08
N SER A 27 -4.38 -1.00 9.86
CA SER A 27 -5.33 -1.98 9.36
C SER A 27 -6.16 -1.37 8.23
N GLY A 28 -6.54 -2.18 7.24
CA GLY A 28 -7.38 -1.74 6.14
C GLY A 28 -8.18 -2.89 5.54
N GLN A 29 -9.30 -2.56 4.92
CA GLN A 29 -10.06 -3.53 4.13
C GLN A 29 -9.27 -3.86 2.85
N PRO A 30 -9.10 -5.14 2.49
CA PRO A 30 -8.50 -5.51 1.21
C PRO A 30 -9.32 -4.94 0.04
N LEU A 31 -8.66 -4.22 -0.87
CA LEU A 31 -9.30 -3.68 -2.08
C LEU A 31 -9.71 -4.77 -3.06
N LYS A 32 -9.03 -5.92 -3.04
CA LYS A 32 -9.24 -7.06 -3.95
C LYS A 32 -9.10 -6.69 -5.44
N GLU A 33 -8.31 -5.68 -5.72
CA GLU A 33 -7.97 -5.28 -7.08
C GLU A 33 -6.57 -5.79 -7.45
N PRO A 34 -6.29 -6.03 -8.74
CA PRO A 34 -4.93 -6.31 -9.17
C PRO A 34 -4.01 -5.15 -8.82
N ILE A 35 -2.76 -5.47 -8.48
CA ILE A 35 -1.73 -4.49 -8.16
C ILE A 35 -0.59 -4.72 -9.15
N VAL A 36 -0.32 -3.72 -9.97
CA VAL A 36 0.82 -3.67 -10.90
C VAL A 36 1.66 -2.48 -10.51
N GLN A 37 2.94 -2.71 -10.23
CA GLN A 37 3.87 -1.67 -9.78
C GLN A 37 5.06 -1.54 -10.73
N TYR A 38 5.39 -0.29 -11.08
CA TYR A 38 6.63 0.04 -11.78
C TYR A 38 7.20 1.36 -11.25
N GLY A 39 8.33 1.29 -10.55
CA GLY A 39 8.96 2.45 -9.92
C GLY A 39 7.99 3.13 -8.93
N PRO A 40 7.73 4.44 -9.07
CA PRO A 40 6.83 5.19 -8.19
C PRO A 40 5.34 5.02 -8.53
N PHE A 41 5.00 4.28 -9.59
CA PHE A 41 3.62 4.13 -10.06
C PHE A 41 3.05 2.78 -9.64
N VAL A 42 1.84 2.79 -9.08
CA VAL A 42 1.05 1.61 -8.72
C VAL A 42 -0.33 1.77 -9.35
N MET A 43 -0.72 0.84 -10.22
CA MET A 43 -1.98 0.82 -10.97
C MET A 43 -2.61 -0.57 -10.94
N ASN A 44 -3.76 -0.75 -11.59
CA ASN A 44 -4.45 -2.03 -11.66
C ASN A 44 -4.06 -2.88 -12.88
N SER A 45 -3.39 -2.29 -13.89
CA SER A 45 -2.97 -2.99 -15.11
C SER A 45 -1.63 -2.50 -15.67
N GLN A 46 -1.03 -3.30 -16.56
CA GLN A 46 0.23 -2.95 -17.22
C GLN A 46 0.07 -1.78 -18.20
N ASP A 47 -1.09 -1.65 -18.85
CA ASP A 47 -1.40 -0.57 -19.78
C ASP A 47 -1.50 0.77 -19.06
N GLU A 48 -2.14 0.80 -17.88
CA GLU A 48 -2.19 2.00 -17.02
C GLU A 48 -0.81 2.44 -16.54
N ILE A 49 0.10 1.49 -16.28
CA ILE A 49 1.50 1.83 -15.97
C ILE A 49 2.18 2.52 -17.17
N TYR A 50 2.00 2.01 -18.39
CA TYR A 50 2.59 2.64 -19.57
C TYR A 50 2.00 4.03 -19.82
N GLN A 51 0.70 4.20 -19.60
CA GLN A 51 0.05 5.50 -19.67
C GLN A 51 0.63 6.47 -18.64
N ALA A 52 0.74 6.07 -17.37
CA ALA A 52 1.31 6.89 -16.29
C ALA A 52 2.75 7.33 -16.58
N LEU A 53 3.56 6.44 -17.18
CA LEU A 53 4.91 6.77 -17.62
C LEU A 53 4.93 7.81 -18.75
N SER A 54 4.01 7.70 -19.73
CA SER A 54 3.88 8.72 -20.78
C SER A 54 3.44 10.05 -20.18
N ASP A 55 2.44 10.05 -19.29
CA ASP A 55 1.95 11.26 -18.63
C ASP A 55 3.05 11.94 -17.82
N PHE A 56 3.89 11.16 -17.15
CA PHE A 56 5.07 11.69 -16.46
C PHE A 56 6.07 12.33 -17.41
N ARG A 57 6.42 11.64 -18.51
CA ARG A 57 7.36 12.14 -19.52
C ARG A 57 6.87 13.42 -20.19
N ASP A 58 5.56 13.52 -20.36
CA ASP A 58 4.91 14.65 -21.02
C ASP A 58 4.53 15.78 -20.04
N GLY A 59 4.91 15.67 -18.76
CA GLY A 59 4.67 16.70 -17.75
C GLY A 59 3.20 16.85 -17.33
N ARG A 60 2.36 15.82 -17.54
CA ARG A 60 0.91 15.86 -17.27
C ARG A 60 0.50 15.50 -15.84
N LEU A 61 1.45 15.19 -14.95
CA LEU A 61 1.16 14.81 -13.56
C LEU A 61 0.97 16.01 -12.60
N GLY A 62 0.89 17.22 -13.13
CA GLY A 62 0.74 18.46 -12.36
C GLY A 62 2.05 19.24 -12.24
N GLU A 63 1.93 20.53 -11.91
CA GLU A 63 3.05 21.43 -11.59
C GLU A 63 3.09 21.69 -10.07
N LEU A 64 4.27 21.98 -9.52
CA LEU A 64 4.49 22.30 -8.10
C LEU A 64 4.05 23.73 -7.73
#